data_AF-A0A5N7D824-F1
#
_entry.id   AF-A0A5N7D824-F1
#
_cell.length_a   1.000
_cell.length_b   1.000
_cell.length_c   1.000
_cell.angle_alpha   90.00
_cell.angle_beta   90.00
_cell.angle_gamma   90.00
#
_symmetry.space_group_name_H-M   'P 1'
#
loop_
_entity.id
_entity.type
_entity.pdbx_description
1 polymer ?
#
loop_
_entity_poly.entity_id
_entity_poly.type
_entity_poly.pdbx_seq_one_letter_code
_entity_poly.pdbx_strand_id
1 'polypeptide(L)'
;MATASDADATMRQAVDRFRVRMGAANRQFIEDRIAEIEARGLASEQEKIQQMAEWRHFGAMDTDDEPGGCNNPATERTANRFRRTRRLAEVPALAEDAFPLFAIDGIYPARLRTDEARQIYLDTLQEVFQQQAEEWAATEGEDPPGSIPRCNELGLFLTYAHEVADPDFRRSGVAPFAAGLYVMSGLEEVLAEGLDSSEQRERYHERVRQECARLRENLEDDQVSRLINKISIIAAPDCDLEVKAGLVTGEGYVGHYPRWYSAYLYCRQRPDEDEDEETQDEDDDAPDARNIQDWRWRVVFMEFEGDSYEGQILYGRKPRFDSISEFLDWYGSWPDHLDARALLSLRRHAHGCETDCESDCEDHIVY
;
A
#
# COMPACT_ATOMS: atom_id res chain seq x y z
N MET A 1 -15.93 10.83 23.18
CA MET A 1 -16.19 11.29 21.80
C MET A 1 -15.13 12.30 21.44
N ALA A 2 -14.19 11.95 20.56
CA ALA A 2 -13.25 12.92 20.00
C ALA A 2 -14.02 13.91 19.11
N THR A 3 -13.69 15.20 19.16
CA THR A 3 -14.32 16.17 18.26
C THR A 3 -13.77 16.02 16.84
N ALA A 4 -14.47 16.54 15.82
CA ALA A 4 -13.97 16.50 14.44
C ALA A 4 -12.58 17.16 14.28
N SER A 5 -12.29 18.19 15.11
CA SER A 5 -10.97 18.83 15.18
C SER A 5 -9.90 17.92 15.76
N ASP A 6 -10.26 17.05 16.71
CA ASP A 6 -9.32 16.09 17.31
C ASP A 6 -8.99 14.96 16.34
N ALA A 7 -9.98 14.49 15.56
CA ALA A 7 -9.80 13.46 14.55
C ALA A 7 -8.90 13.93 13.39
N ASP A 8 -9.11 15.15 12.89
CA ASP A 8 -8.23 15.76 11.88
C ASP A 8 -6.79 15.90 12.39
N ALA A 9 -6.61 16.44 13.61
CA ALA A 9 -5.29 16.58 14.21
C ALA A 9 -4.59 15.22 14.40
N THR A 10 -5.35 14.18 14.78
CA THR A 10 -4.84 12.82 14.93
C THR A 10 -4.37 12.25 13.60
N MET A 11 -5.18 12.39 12.54
CA MET A 11 -4.83 11.92 11.20
C MET A 11 -3.59 12.64 10.66
N ARG A 12 -3.52 13.97 10.80
CA ARG A 12 -2.35 14.76 10.41
C ARG A 12 -1.08 14.27 11.10
N GLN A 13 -1.15 14.07 12.42
CA GLN A 13 -0.02 13.57 13.20
C GLN A 13 0.40 12.16 12.78
N ALA A 14 -0.54 11.26 12.50
CA ALA A 14 -0.24 9.91 12.02
C ALA A 14 0.48 9.93 10.67
N VAL A 15 -0.01 10.74 9.72
CA VAL A 15 0.65 10.93 8.41
C VAL A 15 2.04 11.52 8.56
N ASP A 16 2.22 12.53 9.42
CA ASP A 16 3.53 13.14 9.66
C ASP A 16 4.51 12.16 10.33
N ARG A 17 4.03 11.36 11.30
CA ARG A 17 4.83 10.29 11.93
C ARG A 17 5.25 9.23 10.92
N PHE A 18 4.31 8.77 10.10
CA PHE A 18 4.59 7.82 9.01
C PHE A 18 5.66 8.38 8.08
N ARG A 19 5.47 9.60 7.57
CA ARG A 19 6.41 10.29 6.68
C ARG A 19 7.82 10.31 7.25
N VAL A 20 7.95 10.75 8.50
CA VAL A 20 9.25 10.89 9.16
C VAL A 20 9.92 9.53 9.37
N ARG A 21 9.18 8.54 9.85
CA ARG A 21 9.72 7.19 10.12
C ARG A 21 10.10 6.48 8.83
N MET A 22 9.19 6.42 7.87
CA MET A 22 9.41 5.75 6.58
C MET A 22 10.58 6.40 5.82
N GLY A 23 10.59 7.73 5.72
CA GLY A 23 11.68 8.47 5.09
C GLY A 23 13.03 8.27 5.79
N ALA A 24 13.05 8.23 7.13
CA ALA A 24 14.28 7.96 7.88
C ALA A 24 14.78 6.52 7.67
N ALA A 25 13.90 5.53 7.76
CA ALA A 25 14.24 4.13 7.55
C ALA A 25 14.76 3.89 6.13
N ASN A 26 14.14 4.49 5.12
CA ASN A 26 14.56 4.35 3.72
C ASN A 26 15.88 5.04 3.42
N ARG A 27 16.09 6.26 3.95
CA ARG A 27 17.40 6.92 3.88
C ARG A 27 18.50 6.09 4.53
N GLN A 28 18.26 5.63 5.76
CA GLN A 28 19.22 4.81 6.49
C GLN A 28 19.57 3.54 5.71
N PHE A 29 18.57 2.86 5.14
CA PHE A 29 18.81 1.67 4.34
C PHE A 29 19.71 1.95 3.13
N ILE A 30 19.44 3.03 2.39
CA ILE A 30 20.27 3.44 1.25
C ILE A 30 21.71 3.76 1.70
N GLU A 31 21.86 4.51 2.79
CA GLU A 31 23.17 4.82 3.37
C GLU A 31 23.93 3.56 3.81
N ASP A 32 23.24 2.60 4.43
CA ASP A 32 23.81 1.32 4.83
C ASP A 32 24.28 0.52 3.62
N ARG A 33 23.49 0.49 2.53
CA ARG A 33 23.90 -0.20 1.28
C ARG A 33 25.12 0.45 0.66
N ILE A 34 25.17 1.79 0.65
CA ILE A 34 26.34 2.53 0.15
C ILE A 34 27.58 2.20 1.00
N ALA A 35 27.45 2.22 2.32
CA ALA A 35 28.54 1.90 3.23
C ALA A 35 29.05 0.44 3.06
N GLU A 36 28.13 -0.51 2.90
CA GLU A 36 28.47 -1.91 2.59
C GLU A 36 29.24 -2.06 1.27
N ILE A 37 28.81 -1.35 0.21
CA ILE A 37 29.47 -1.37 -1.10
C ILE A 37 30.87 -0.75 -1.01
N GLU A 38 31.02 0.38 -0.31
CA GLU A 38 32.32 1.03 -0.10
C GLU A 38 33.27 0.12 0.71
N ALA A 39 32.77 -0.57 1.74
CA ALA A 39 33.57 -1.46 2.57
C ALA A 39 34.16 -2.66 1.81
N ARG A 40 33.59 -3.04 0.66
CA ARG A 40 34.11 -4.11 -0.21
C ARG A 40 35.40 -3.72 -0.94
N GLY A 41 35.75 -2.43 -0.99
CA GLY A 41 37.00 -1.97 -1.62
C GLY A 41 37.04 -2.20 -3.13
N LEU A 42 35.88 -2.11 -3.81
CA LEU A 42 35.77 -2.28 -5.26
C LEU A 42 36.65 -1.26 -6.00
N ALA A 43 37.23 -1.68 -7.13
CA ALA A 43 38.27 -0.93 -7.82
C ALA A 43 37.74 0.25 -8.65
N SER A 44 36.48 0.18 -9.08
CA SER A 44 35.85 1.18 -9.94
C SER A 44 34.48 1.62 -9.45
N GLU A 45 34.07 2.85 -9.81
CA GLU A 45 32.69 3.31 -9.58
C GLU A 45 31.65 2.50 -10.35
N GLN A 46 32.02 1.93 -11.51
CA GLN A 46 31.11 1.09 -12.29
C GLN A 46 30.71 -0.16 -11.50
N GLU A 47 31.67 -0.85 -10.88
CA GLU A 47 31.39 -2.03 -10.03
C GLU A 47 30.52 -1.65 -8.83
N LYS A 48 30.75 -0.47 -8.23
CA LYS A 48 29.92 0.02 -7.13
C LYS A 48 28.48 0.32 -7.56
N ILE A 49 28.31 0.94 -8.73
CA ILE A 49 26.99 1.23 -9.31
C ILE A 49 26.25 -0.06 -9.65
N GLN A 50 26.94 -1.05 -10.22
CA GLN A 50 26.37 -2.36 -10.53
C GLN A 50 25.85 -3.05 -9.26
N GLN A 51 26.62 -3.00 -8.16
CA GLN A 51 26.17 -3.52 -6.86
C GLN A 51 24.97 -2.75 -6.30
N MET A 52 24.91 -1.42 -6.49
CA MET A 52 23.75 -0.63 -6.09
C MET A 52 22.51 -1.01 -6.92
N ALA A 53 22.69 -1.31 -8.20
CA ALA A 53 21.62 -1.63 -9.14
C ALA A 53 20.88 -2.94 -8.83
N GLU A 54 21.48 -3.83 -8.02
CA GLU A 54 20.82 -5.05 -7.52
C GLU A 54 19.59 -4.72 -6.62
N TRP A 55 19.56 -3.54 -6.01
CA TRP A 55 18.48 -3.11 -5.12
C TRP A 55 17.29 -2.52 -5.88
N ARG A 56 16.07 -2.68 -5.33
CA ARG A 56 14.82 -2.23 -5.96
C ARG A 56 14.92 -0.72 -6.29
N HIS A 57 14.40 -0.35 -7.47
CA HIS A 57 14.44 1.00 -8.06
C HIS A 57 15.80 1.51 -8.56
N PHE A 58 16.89 0.79 -8.32
CA PHE A 58 18.23 1.20 -8.77
C PHE A 58 18.71 0.43 -10.01
N GLY A 59 17.98 -0.57 -10.48
CA GLY A 59 18.34 -1.39 -11.65
C GLY A 59 18.62 -0.58 -12.93
N ALA A 60 17.97 0.57 -13.09
CA ALA A 60 18.22 1.46 -14.23
C ALA A 60 19.64 2.06 -14.24
N MET A 61 20.39 2.03 -13.13
CA MET A 61 21.76 2.54 -13.10
C MET A 61 22.76 1.66 -13.88
N ASP A 62 22.43 0.38 -14.09
CA ASP A 62 23.29 -0.59 -14.80
C ASP A 62 22.92 -0.76 -16.29
N THR A 63 21.87 -0.07 -16.75
CA THR A 63 21.44 -0.10 -18.15
C THR A 63 21.96 1.14 -18.89
N ASP A 64 23.00 0.97 -19.70
CA ASP A 64 23.43 2.00 -20.65
C ASP A 64 22.50 1.97 -21.89
N ASP A 65 21.90 3.12 -22.21
CA ASP A 65 21.22 3.44 -23.48
C ASP A 65 19.94 2.67 -23.87
N GLU A 66 19.32 1.87 -23.01
CA GLU A 66 17.99 1.32 -23.29
C GLU A 66 16.87 2.35 -23.02
N PRO A 67 16.01 2.67 -24.02
CA PRO A 67 14.88 3.56 -23.80
C PRO A 67 13.91 2.94 -22.81
N GLY A 68 13.54 3.69 -21.77
CA GLY A 68 12.59 3.24 -20.77
C GLY A 68 11.19 3.06 -21.35
N GLY A 69 10.54 1.95 -21.02
CA GLY A 69 9.13 1.70 -21.33
C GLY A 69 8.14 2.50 -20.47
N CYS A 70 8.53 3.66 -19.92
CA CYS A 70 7.66 4.45 -19.05
C CYS A 70 6.67 5.27 -19.87
N ASN A 71 5.37 5.03 -19.66
CA ASN A 71 4.28 5.77 -20.32
C ASN A 71 4.17 7.24 -19.83
N ASN A 72 4.76 7.60 -18.70
CA ASN A 72 4.71 8.94 -18.11
C ASN A 72 6.03 9.72 -18.35
N PRO A 73 5.99 10.88 -19.04
CA PRO A 73 7.19 11.70 -19.29
C PRO A 73 7.92 12.19 -18.04
N ALA A 74 7.23 12.41 -16.91
CA ALA A 74 7.86 12.78 -15.65
C ALA A 74 8.63 11.59 -15.05
N THR A 75 8.02 10.40 -15.04
CA THR A 75 8.68 9.16 -14.60
C THR A 75 9.89 8.84 -15.47
N GLU A 76 9.76 8.96 -16.79
CA GLU A 76 10.86 8.72 -17.73
C GLU A 76 12.02 9.70 -17.53
N ARG A 77 11.72 10.98 -17.27
CA ARG A 77 12.77 11.97 -16.92
C ARG A 77 13.51 11.57 -15.65
N THR A 78 12.82 11.11 -14.62
CA THR A 78 13.46 10.66 -13.39
C THR A 78 14.25 9.37 -13.59
N ALA A 79 13.70 8.36 -14.27
CA ALA A 79 14.43 7.14 -14.61
C ALA A 79 15.71 7.42 -15.42
N ASN A 80 15.66 8.36 -16.36
CA ASN A 80 16.84 8.79 -17.11
C ASN A 80 17.91 9.46 -16.23
N ARG A 81 17.55 10.09 -15.10
CA ARG A 81 18.56 10.59 -14.15
C ARG A 81 19.32 9.42 -13.51
N PHE A 82 18.61 8.37 -13.10
CA PHE A 82 19.22 7.16 -12.54
C PHE A 82 20.15 6.47 -13.56
N ARG A 83 19.73 6.33 -14.83
CA ARG A 83 20.57 5.78 -15.92
C ARG A 83 21.86 6.54 -16.17
N ARG A 84 21.91 7.83 -15.84
CA ARG A 84 23.05 8.71 -16.08
C ARG A 84 23.99 8.82 -14.88
N THR A 85 23.59 8.28 -13.73
CA THR A 85 24.40 8.28 -12.52
C THR A 85 25.63 7.40 -12.70
N ARG A 86 26.80 7.94 -12.38
CA ARG A 86 28.08 7.23 -12.51
C ARG A 86 28.88 7.19 -11.21
N ARG A 87 28.30 7.70 -10.12
CA ARG A 87 28.96 7.78 -8.81
C ARG A 87 28.02 7.32 -7.73
N LEU A 88 28.50 6.41 -6.88
CA LEU A 88 27.70 5.88 -5.77
C LEU A 88 27.27 6.99 -4.79
N ALA A 89 28.14 7.99 -4.58
CA ALA A 89 27.87 9.12 -3.69
C ALA A 89 26.70 10.02 -4.14
N GLU A 90 26.23 9.93 -5.40
CA GLU A 90 25.10 10.72 -5.91
C GLU A 90 23.73 10.07 -5.61
N VAL A 91 23.73 8.78 -5.25
CA VAL A 91 22.51 7.98 -5.03
C VAL A 91 21.56 8.57 -3.99
N PRO A 92 22.01 9.09 -2.82
CA PRO A 92 21.09 9.65 -1.83
C PRO A 92 20.28 10.83 -2.39
N ALA A 93 20.94 11.76 -3.08
CA ALA A 93 20.26 12.91 -3.67
C ALA A 93 19.27 12.51 -4.78
N LEU A 94 19.58 11.46 -5.54
CA LEU A 94 18.68 10.94 -6.56
C LEU A 94 17.44 10.28 -5.95
N ALA A 95 17.59 9.58 -4.83
CA ALA A 95 16.49 8.95 -4.12
C ALA A 95 15.52 9.99 -3.51
N GLU A 96 16.04 11.11 -2.99
CA GLU A 96 15.22 12.23 -2.52
C GLU A 96 14.39 12.87 -3.64
N ASP A 97 14.97 13.01 -4.83
CA ASP A 97 14.31 13.59 -6.00
C ASP A 97 13.60 12.56 -6.89
N ALA A 98 13.34 11.35 -6.38
CA ALA A 98 12.86 10.23 -7.18
C ALA A 98 11.38 10.32 -7.57
N PHE A 99 10.60 11.22 -6.98
CA PHE A 99 9.19 11.39 -7.36
C PHE A 99 9.08 11.80 -8.85
N PRO A 100 8.15 11.24 -9.65
CA PRO A 100 7.06 10.33 -9.27
C PRO A 100 7.39 8.82 -9.40
N LEU A 101 8.66 8.44 -9.59
CA LEU A 101 9.04 7.02 -9.69
C LEU A 101 8.75 6.28 -8.38
N PHE A 102 9.16 6.86 -7.26
CA PHE A 102 8.78 6.45 -5.91
C PHE A 102 8.88 7.65 -4.96
N ALA A 103 8.22 7.58 -3.80
CA ALA A 103 8.33 8.56 -2.74
C ALA A 103 9.15 7.99 -1.58
N ILE A 104 10.32 8.55 -1.28
CA ILE A 104 11.21 8.01 -0.23
C ILE A 104 10.54 7.97 1.15
N ASP A 105 9.63 8.90 1.40
CA ASP A 105 8.84 9.02 2.62
C ASP A 105 7.53 8.22 2.58
N GLY A 106 7.30 7.52 1.47
CA GLY A 106 6.13 6.68 1.23
C GLY A 106 4.81 7.41 1.06
N ILE A 107 4.79 8.76 1.03
CA ILE A 107 3.55 9.54 0.92
C ILE A 107 3.33 10.00 -0.52
N TYR A 108 2.20 9.58 -1.09
CA TYR A 108 1.75 10.10 -2.38
C TYR A 108 0.74 11.25 -2.16
N PRO A 109 1.04 12.48 -2.63
CA PRO A 109 0.29 13.70 -2.26
C PRO A 109 -1.20 13.64 -2.60
N ALA A 110 -2.05 14.22 -1.76
CA ALA A 110 -3.50 14.27 -2.00
C ALA A 110 -3.87 14.79 -3.41
N ARG A 111 -4.78 14.07 -4.09
CA ARG A 111 -5.36 14.47 -5.40
C ARG A 111 -6.67 15.26 -5.25
N LEU A 112 -7.42 15.01 -4.17
CA LEU A 112 -8.68 15.69 -3.86
C LEU A 112 -8.42 16.93 -3.00
N ARG A 113 -8.22 18.09 -3.63
CA ARG A 113 -7.71 19.32 -2.98
C ARG A 113 -8.76 20.09 -2.18
N THR A 114 -10.05 19.96 -2.51
CA THR A 114 -11.14 20.69 -1.84
C THR A 114 -12.02 19.75 -1.02
N ASP A 115 -12.67 20.29 0.02
CA ASP A 115 -13.65 19.52 0.81
C ASP A 115 -14.75 18.96 -0.09
N GLU A 116 -15.28 19.76 -1.00
CA GLU A 116 -16.32 19.33 -1.94
C GLU A 116 -15.89 18.14 -2.81
N ALA A 117 -14.65 18.12 -3.32
CA ALA A 117 -14.15 17.02 -4.12
C ALA A 117 -14.04 15.73 -3.30
N ARG A 118 -13.62 15.84 -2.02
CA ARG A 118 -13.62 14.72 -1.08
C ARG A 118 -15.03 14.24 -0.78
N GLN A 119 -16.00 15.14 -0.62
CA GLN A 119 -17.40 14.77 -0.38
C GLN A 119 -17.99 14.01 -1.58
N ILE A 120 -17.80 14.49 -2.81
CA ILE A 120 -18.23 13.82 -4.04
C ILE A 120 -17.69 12.38 -4.09
N TYR A 121 -16.40 12.21 -3.79
CA TYR A 121 -15.75 10.90 -3.78
C TYR A 121 -16.32 9.96 -2.70
N LEU A 122 -16.46 10.44 -1.46
CA LEU A 122 -16.99 9.63 -0.36
C LEU A 122 -18.48 9.31 -0.53
N ASP A 123 -19.26 10.19 -1.15
CA ASP A 123 -20.67 9.92 -1.48
C ASP A 123 -20.75 8.82 -2.55
N THR A 124 -19.88 8.87 -3.55
CA THR A 124 -19.77 7.81 -4.57
C THR A 124 -19.43 6.47 -3.92
N LEU A 125 -18.42 6.42 -3.05
CA LEU A 125 -18.07 5.19 -2.34
C LEU A 125 -19.20 4.68 -1.44
N GLN A 126 -19.89 5.59 -0.75
CA GLN A 126 -21.01 5.22 0.12
C GLN A 126 -22.13 4.51 -0.66
N GLU A 127 -22.49 5.03 -1.83
CA GLU A 127 -23.48 4.40 -2.70
C GLU A 127 -23.02 3.02 -3.16
N VAL A 128 -21.78 2.92 -3.64
CA VAL A 128 -21.19 1.64 -4.10
C VAL A 128 -21.14 0.61 -2.98
N PHE A 129 -20.71 0.99 -1.78
CA PHE A 129 -20.62 0.07 -0.64
C PHE A 129 -21.98 -0.37 -0.12
N GLN A 130 -22.97 0.53 -0.12
CA GLN A 130 -24.34 0.16 0.23
C GLN A 130 -24.90 -0.86 -0.76
N GLN A 131 -24.74 -0.60 -2.07
CA GLN A 131 -25.18 -1.52 -3.12
C GLN A 131 -24.44 -2.85 -3.07
N GLN A 132 -23.12 -2.82 -2.87
CA GLN A 132 -22.29 -4.02 -2.70
C GLN A 132 -22.84 -4.92 -1.59
N ALA A 133 -23.13 -4.35 -0.43
CA ALA A 133 -23.63 -5.11 0.71
C ALA A 133 -25.04 -5.67 0.44
N GLU A 134 -25.92 -4.92 -0.22
CA GLU A 134 -27.26 -5.37 -0.60
C GLU A 134 -27.24 -6.51 -1.63
N GLU A 135 -26.40 -6.39 -2.67
CA GLU A 135 -26.18 -7.44 -3.67
C GLU A 135 -25.60 -8.71 -3.03
N TRP A 136 -24.66 -8.55 -2.10
CA TRP A 136 -24.03 -9.67 -1.41
C TRP A 136 -25.04 -10.41 -0.54
N ALA A 137 -25.78 -9.71 0.32
CA ALA A 137 -26.82 -10.31 1.17
C ALA A 137 -27.91 -11.00 0.33
N ALA A 138 -28.34 -10.39 -0.78
CA ALA A 138 -29.32 -10.99 -1.68
C ALA A 138 -28.81 -12.28 -2.35
N THR A 139 -27.51 -12.35 -2.65
CA THR A 139 -26.86 -13.53 -3.25
C THR A 139 -26.76 -14.69 -2.26
N GLU A 140 -26.45 -14.39 -1.00
CA GLU A 140 -26.33 -15.38 0.08
C GLU A 140 -27.68 -15.76 0.71
N GLY A 141 -28.76 -15.05 0.34
CA GLY A 141 -30.09 -15.28 0.87
C GLY A 141 -30.26 -14.78 2.31
N GLU A 142 -29.41 -13.83 2.72
CA GLU A 142 -29.41 -13.21 4.03
C GLU A 142 -30.35 -12.00 4.11
N ASP A 143 -30.62 -11.55 5.34
CA ASP A 143 -31.35 -10.32 5.57
C ASP A 143 -30.56 -9.09 5.07
N PRO A 144 -31.24 -8.00 4.67
CA PRO A 144 -30.57 -6.78 4.23
C PRO A 144 -29.55 -6.29 5.30
N PRO A 145 -28.34 -5.88 4.90
CA PRO A 145 -27.19 -5.68 5.81
C PRO A 145 -27.33 -4.47 6.75
N GLY A 146 -28.46 -3.77 6.71
CA GLY A 146 -28.66 -2.46 7.30
C GLY A 146 -27.96 -1.36 6.50
N SER A 147 -27.86 -0.16 7.09
CA SER A 147 -27.11 0.94 6.49
C SER A 147 -25.62 0.77 6.76
N ILE A 148 -24.82 0.74 5.68
CA ILE A 148 -23.36 0.81 5.76
C ILE A 148 -22.96 2.23 6.13
N PRO A 149 -22.14 2.46 7.18
CA PRO A 149 -21.74 3.80 7.56
C PRO A 149 -20.73 4.37 6.57
N ARG A 150 -20.74 5.70 6.41
CA ARG A 150 -19.76 6.40 5.57
C ARG A 150 -18.34 6.29 6.11
N CYS A 151 -17.38 6.10 5.21
CA CYS A 151 -15.95 6.01 5.51
C CYS A 151 -15.31 7.38 5.82
N ASN A 152 -15.80 8.08 6.85
CA ASN A 152 -15.36 9.45 7.17
C ASN A 152 -13.84 9.55 7.48
N GLU A 153 -13.22 8.52 8.08
CA GLU A 153 -11.78 8.54 8.35
C GLU A 153 -10.96 8.53 7.04
N LEU A 154 -11.42 7.81 6.01
CA LEU A 154 -10.82 7.86 4.68
C LEU A 154 -10.84 9.29 4.11
N GLY A 155 -11.93 10.02 4.34
CA GLY A 155 -12.05 11.44 4.00
C GLY A 155 -10.99 12.33 4.67
N LEU A 156 -10.69 12.06 5.94
CA LEU A 156 -9.64 12.78 6.66
C LEU A 156 -8.26 12.44 6.09
N PHE A 157 -7.98 11.16 5.84
CA PHE A 157 -6.74 10.71 5.21
C PHE A 157 -6.50 11.38 3.84
N LEU A 158 -7.56 11.45 3.01
CA LEU A 158 -7.56 12.06 1.68
C LEU A 158 -7.24 13.57 1.66
N THR A 159 -7.28 14.24 2.82
CA THR A 159 -6.79 15.61 2.97
C THR A 159 -5.27 15.69 2.82
N TYR A 160 -4.56 14.64 3.23
CA TYR A 160 -3.11 14.62 3.37
C TYR A 160 -2.40 13.78 2.31
N ALA A 161 -2.98 12.62 1.95
CA ALA A 161 -2.42 11.69 0.99
C ALA A 161 -3.52 10.96 0.22
N HIS A 162 -3.23 10.45 -0.98
CA HIS A 162 -4.13 9.50 -1.65
C HIS A 162 -3.65 8.06 -1.57
N GLU A 163 -2.36 7.88 -1.28
CA GLU A 163 -1.73 6.59 -1.18
C GLU A 163 -0.56 6.69 -0.21
N VAL A 164 -0.36 5.62 0.56
CA VAL A 164 0.87 5.36 1.29
C VAL A 164 1.46 4.05 0.85
N ALA A 165 2.77 4.00 0.65
CA ALA A 165 3.47 2.82 0.21
C ALA A 165 4.89 2.81 0.78
N ASP A 166 5.41 1.66 1.16
CA ASP A 166 6.86 1.50 1.20
C ASP A 166 7.37 1.38 -0.25
N PRO A 167 8.36 2.18 -0.69
CA PRO A 167 9.09 1.95 -1.95
C PRO A 167 9.63 0.52 -2.08
N ASP A 168 9.77 -0.18 -0.97
CA ASP A 168 10.14 -1.57 -0.84
C ASP A 168 11.57 -1.84 -1.31
N PHE A 169 12.50 -0.98 -0.92
CA PHE A 169 13.95 -1.20 -1.13
C PHE A 169 14.41 -2.56 -0.60
N ARG A 170 13.69 -3.09 0.40
CA ARG A 170 13.92 -4.35 1.11
C ARG A 170 13.31 -5.58 0.43
N ARG A 171 12.50 -5.40 -0.64
CA ARG A 171 11.83 -6.47 -1.41
C ARG A 171 10.91 -7.38 -0.57
N SER A 172 10.29 -6.80 0.46
CA SER A 172 9.34 -7.45 1.36
C SER A 172 7.97 -7.73 0.72
N GLY A 173 7.62 -6.98 -0.32
CA GLY A 173 6.31 -7.08 -0.95
C GLY A 173 5.15 -6.72 -0.03
N VAL A 174 5.35 -5.88 1.00
CA VAL A 174 4.21 -5.38 1.80
C VAL A 174 3.33 -4.48 0.92
N ALA A 175 2.02 -4.74 0.93
CA ALA A 175 1.08 -4.03 0.07
C ALA A 175 0.99 -2.52 0.43
N PRO A 176 0.87 -1.63 -0.58
CA PRO A 176 0.56 -0.23 -0.33
C PRO A 176 -0.89 -0.07 0.12
N PHE A 177 -1.26 1.08 0.64
CA PHE A 177 -2.65 1.49 0.87
C PHE A 177 -2.97 2.68 -0.04
N ALA A 178 -3.60 2.41 -1.19
CA ALA A 178 -4.14 3.44 -2.05
C ALA A 178 -5.65 3.56 -1.86
N ALA A 179 -6.10 4.77 -1.58
CA ALA A 179 -7.50 5.09 -1.33
C ALA A 179 -8.32 5.13 -2.63
N GLY A 180 -8.25 4.08 -3.47
CA GLY A 180 -9.10 3.89 -4.64
C GLY A 180 -9.00 4.97 -5.73
N LEU A 181 -7.96 5.81 -5.72
CA LEU A 181 -7.82 6.92 -6.69
C LEU A 181 -7.06 6.54 -7.97
N TYR A 182 -6.83 5.25 -8.21
CA TYR A 182 -6.17 4.76 -9.42
C TYR A 182 -6.85 5.26 -10.70
N VAL A 183 -8.16 5.46 -10.67
CA VAL A 183 -8.98 5.95 -11.79
C VAL A 183 -8.88 7.47 -11.97
N MET A 184 -8.41 8.22 -10.98
CA MET A 184 -8.35 9.69 -11.05
C MET A 184 -7.10 10.25 -11.76
N SER A 185 -6.47 9.45 -12.63
CA SER A 185 -5.36 9.91 -13.47
C SER A 185 -5.82 11.03 -14.40
N GLY A 186 -5.09 12.15 -14.43
CA GLY A 186 -5.43 13.32 -15.25
C GLY A 186 -6.05 14.47 -14.47
N LEU A 187 -6.24 14.34 -13.15
CA LEU A 187 -6.47 15.51 -12.29
C LEU A 187 -5.23 16.40 -12.22
N GLU A 188 -4.04 15.85 -12.46
CA GLU A 188 -2.78 16.60 -12.40
C GLU A 188 -2.74 17.77 -13.39
N GLU A 189 -3.30 17.60 -14.59
CA GLU A 189 -3.37 18.65 -15.61
C GLU A 189 -4.27 19.81 -15.16
N VAL A 190 -5.46 19.48 -14.62
CA VAL A 190 -6.40 20.49 -14.09
C VAL A 190 -5.83 21.18 -12.86
N LEU A 191 -5.16 20.43 -11.99
CA LEU A 191 -4.51 20.98 -10.80
C LEU A 191 -3.33 21.90 -11.15
N ALA A 192 -2.64 21.65 -12.26
CA ALA A 192 -1.56 22.52 -12.75
C ALA A 192 -2.05 23.92 -13.18
N GLU A 193 -3.33 24.05 -13.56
CA GLU A 193 -3.94 25.35 -13.91
C GLU A 193 -4.30 26.21 -12.69
N GLY A 194 -4.25 25.64 -11.47
CA GLY A 194 -4.62 26.31 -10.23
C GLY A 194 -6.12 26.38 -9.96
N LEU A 195 -6.49 26.66 -8.70
CA LEU A 195 -7.89 26.69 -8.22
C LEU A 195 -8.27 28.08 -7.67
N ASP A 196 -7.73 29.13 -8.27
CA ASP A 196 -7.82 30.50 -7.76
C ASP A 196 -9.16 31.17 -8.08
N SER A 197 -9.77 30.83 -9.22
CA SER A 197 -11.08 31.34 -9.63
C SER A 197 -12.22 30.34 -9.38
N SER A 198 -13.44 30.85 -9.24
CA SER A 198 -14.65 30.01 -9.11
C SER A 198 -14.88 29.12 -10.33
N GLU A 199 -14.53 29.60 -11.53
CA GLU A 199 -14.69 28.83 -12.77
C GLU A 199 -13.73 27.64 -12.83
N GLN A 200 -12.47 27.84 -12.42
CA GLN A 200 -11.49 26.75 -12.32
C GLN A 200 -11.92 25.70 -11.28
N ARG A 201 -12.46 26.13 -10.13
CA ARG A 201 -12.98 25.23 -9.10
C ARG A 201 -14.14 24.39 -9.63
N GLU A 202 -15.10 24.99 -10.32
CA GLU A 202 -16.23 24.24 -10.90
C GLU A 202 -15.75 23.25 -11.95
N ARG A 203 -14.83 23.64 -12.84
CA ARG A 203 -14.24 22.70 -13.83
C ARG A 203 -13.53 21.53 -13.15
N TYR A 204 -12.81 21.80 -12.05
CA TYR A 204 -12.18 20.77 -11.25
C TYR A 204 -13.20 19.83 -10.61
N HIS A 205 -14.26 20.36 -10.00
CA HIS A 205 -15.32 19.54 -9.40
C HIS A 205 -16.07 18.72 -10.44
N GLU A 206 -16.34 19.28 -11.61
CA GLU A 206 -16.94 18.55 -12.72
C GLU A 206 -16.05 17.40 -13.18
N ARG A 207 -14.74 17.63 -13.26
CA ARG A 207 -13.76 16.57 -13.56
C ARG A 207 -13.78 15.48 -12.48
N VAL A 208 -13.85 15.85 -11.20
CA VAL A 208 -13.96 14.91 -10.08
C VAL A 208 -15.24 14.07 -10.20
N ARG A 209 -16.39 14.67 -10.53
CA ARG A 209 -17.66 13.94 -10.74
C ARG A 209 -17.53 12.93 -11.89
N GLN A 210 -16.90 13.31 -12.99
CA GLN A 210 -16.66 12.41 -14.14
C GLN A 210 -15.77 11.21 -13.75
N GLU A 211 -14.67 11.44 -13.03
CA GLU A 211 -13.81 10.35 -12.59
C GLU A 211 -14.48 9.47 -11.51
N CYS A 212 -15.33 10.05 -10.65
CA CYS A 212 -16.12 9.27 -9.71
C CYS A 212 -17.17 8.40 -10.42
N ALA A 213 -17.79 8.88 -11.50
CA ALA A 213 -18.69 8.07 -12.32
C ALA A 213 -17.95 6.89 -12.96
N ARG A 214 -16.75 7.11 -13.52
CA ARG A 214 -15.89 6.04 -14.05
C ARG A 214 -15.44 5.06 -12.99
N LEU A 215 -15.11 5.56 -11.79
CA LEU A 215 -14.76 4.71 -10.66
C LEU A 215 -15.93 3.79 -10.29
N ARG A 216 -17.17 4.33 -10.22
CA ARG A 216 -18.37 3.53 -9.97
C ARG A 216 -18.52 2.43 -11.02
N GLU A 217 -18.46 2.79 -12.30
CA GLU A 217 -18.53 1.82 -13.41
C GLU A 217 -17.48 0.70 -13.28
N ASN A 218 -16.23 1.04 -12.98
CA ASN A 218 -15.16 0.05 -12.80
C ASN A 218 -15.37 -0.83 -11.55
N LEU A 219 -15.92 -0.28 -10.46
CA LEU A 219 -16.20 -1.06 -9.25
C LEU A 219 -17.41 -2.00 -9.44
N GLU A 220 -18.35 -1.64 -10.30
CA GLU A 220 -19.50 -2.48 -10.65
C GLU A 220 -19.17 -3.56 -11.69
N ASP A 221 -18.11 -3.39 -12.49
CA ASP A 221 -17.68 -4.32 -13.53
C ASP A 221 -16.92 -5.53 -12.96
N ASP A 222 -17.46 -6.74 -13.15
CA ASP A 222 -16.92 -8.00 -12.63
C ASP A 222 -15.50 -8.35 -13.13
N GLN A 223 -15.02 -7.75 -14.23
CA GLN A 223 -13.68 -8.05 -14.77
C GLN A 223 -12.58 -7.19 -14.18
N VAL A 224 -12.91 -5.97 -13.74
CA VAL A 224 -11.93 -4.98 -13.28
C VAL A 224 -12.20 -4.46 -11.86
N SER A 225 -13.28 -4.91 -11.24
CA SER A 225 -13.68 -4.49 -9.90
C SER A 225 -12.61 -4.77 -8.86
N ARG A 226 -12.49 -3.83 -7.93
CA ARG A 226 -11.68 -3.94 -6.72
C ARG A 226 -12.53 -4.25 -5.48
N LEU A 227 -13.85 -4.38 -5.63
CA LEU A 227 -14.75 -4.71 -4.53
C LEU A 227 -14.44 -6.10 -3.99
N ILE A 228 -14.37 -6.25 -2.67
CA ILE A 228 -13.86 -7.47 -2.03
C ILE A 228 -14.62 -8.75 -2.42
N ASN A 229 -15.91 -8.64 -2.76
CA ASN A 229 -16.74 -9.76 -3.20
C ASN A 229 -16.77 -9.99 -4.72
N LYS A 230 -16.16 -9.11 -5.52
CA LYS A 230 -16.12 -9.21 -6.99
C LYS A 230 -14.71 -9.37 -7.54
N ILE A 231 -13.71 -8.91 -6.81
CA ILE A 231 -12.32 -8.94 -7.26
C ILE A 231 -11.82 -10.38 -7.44
N SER A 232 -11.16 -10.64 -8.57
CA SER A 232 -10.54 -11.92 -8.87
C SER A 232 -9.09 -11.95 -8.38
N ILE A 233 -8.89 -12.20 -7.09
CA ILE A 233 -7.58 -12.44 -6.46
C ILE A 233 -7.55 -13.79 -5.74
N ILE A 234 -6.35 -14.32 -5.55
CA ILE A 234 -6.12 -15.56 -4.79
C ILE A 234 -5.71 -15.17 -3.36
N ALA A 235 -6.60 -14.44 -2.69
CA ALA A 235 -6.50 -14.06 -1.29
C ALA A 235 -7.89 -13.77 -0.74
N ALA A 236 -8.10 -14.03 0.54
CA ALA A 236 -9.36 -13.77 1.22
C ALA A 236 -9.11 -13.12 2.59
N PRO A 237 -10.08 -12.36 3.13
CA PRO A 237 -10.08 -12.02 4.54
C PRO A 237 -10.03 -13.30 5.40
N ASP A 238 -9.49 -13.19 6.61
CA ASP A 238 -9.51 -14.30 7.59
C ASP A 238 -10.94 -14.83 7.78
N CYS A 239 -11.09 -16.14 7.98
CA CYS A 239 -12.40 -16.80 8.08
C CYS A 239 -13.21 -16.38 9.31
N ASP A 240 -12.55 -15.84 10.34
CA ASP A 240 -13.17 -15.26 11.52
C ASP A 240 -13.77 -13.87 11.25
N LEU A 241 -13.53 -13.25 10.08
CA LEU A 241 -14.10 -11.96 9.73
C LEU A 241 -15.45 -12.07 9.01
N GLU A 242 -16.45 -11.39 9.56
CA GLU A 242 -17.68 -11.05 8.87
C GLU A 242 -17.49 -9.73 8.13
N VAL A 243 -17.62 -9.74 6.79
CA VAL A 243 -17.39 -8.57 5.93
C VAL A 243 -18.68 -8.20 5.19
N LYS A 244 -19.04 -6.93 5.20
CA LYS A 244 -20.24 -6.42 4.51
C LYS A 244 -19.94 -5.62 3.24
N ALA A 245 -18.87 -4.84 3.27
CA ALA A 245 -18.49 -3.97 2.17
C ALA A 245 -17.00 -3.66 2.23
N GLY A 246 -16.45 -3.22 1.11
CA GLY A 246 -15.06 -2.79 1.04
C GLY A 246 -14.40 -3.12 -0.28
N LEU A 247 -13.15 -2.69 -0.40
CA LEU A 247 -12.34 -2.85 -1.60
C LEU A 247 -10.87 -3.10 -1.28
N VAL A 248 -10.19 -3.73 -2.22
CA VAL A 248 -8.73 -3.93 -2.19
C VAL A 248 -8.04 -2.62 -2.55
N THR A 249 -7.20 -2.15 -1.63
CA THR A 249 -6.50 -0.87 -1.70
C THR A 249 -5.08 -0.98 -2.22
N GLY A 250 -4.52 -2.17 -2.33
CA GLY A 250 -3.16 -2.34 -2.85
C GLY A 250 -2.71 -3.78 -2.98
N GLU A 251 -1.65 -3.95 -3.75
CA GLU A 251 -1.02 -5.24 -4.06
C GLU A 251 0.48 -5.06 -3.87
N GLY A 252 1.06 -5.89 -3.00
CA GLY A 252 2.49 -5.94 -2.72
C GLY A 252 3.11 -7.17 -3.38
N TYR A 253 4.32 -7.01 -3.92
CA TYR A 253 4.97 -8.00 -4.76
C TYR A 253 6.38 -8.33 -4.27
N VAL A 254 6.71 -9.62 -4.22
CA VAL A 254 8.08 -10.13 -4.11
C VAL A 254 8.49 -10.63 -5.49
N GLY A 255 9.37 -9.89 -6.16
CA GLY A 255 9.69 -10.14 -7.57
C GLY A 255 8.47 -9.90 -8.47
N HIS A 256 8.03 -10.94 -9.19
CA HIS A 256 6.84 -10.91 -10.04
C HIS A 256 5.60 -11.51 -9.40
N TYR A 257 5.72 -12.04 -8.17
CA TYR A 257 4.63 -12.73 -7.49
C TYR A 257 3.98 -11.81 -6.46
N PRO A 258 2.65 -11.70 -6.46
CA PRO A 258 1.94 -11.02 -5.37
C PRO A 258 2.24 -11.77 -4.07
N ARG A 259 2.41 -11.02 -2.98
CA ARG A 259 2.63 -11.57 -1.64
C ARG A 259 1.56 -11.14 -0.67
N TRP A 260 1.27 -9.84 -0.65
CA TRP A 260 0.28 -9.27 0.24
C TRP A 260 -0.69 -8.42 -0.55
N TYR A 261 -1.94 -8.39 -0.10
CA TYR A 261 -2.96 -7.44 -0.50
C TYR A 261 -3.30 -6.59 0.71
N SER A 262 -3.65 -5.33 0.49
CA SER A 262 -4.29 -4.51 1.51
C SER A 262 -5.74 -4.26 1.09
N ALA A 263 -6.63 -4.15 2.06
CA ALA A 263 -8.04 -3.83 1.83
C ALA A 263 -8.56 -2.86 2.89
N TYR A 264 -9.59 -2.11 2.51
CA TYR A 264 -10.35 -1.27 3.42
C TYR A 264 -11.79 -1.80 3.50
N LEU A 265 -12.11 -2.43 4.63
CA LEU A 265 -13.28 -3.27 4.79
C LEU A 265 -14.17 -2.77 5.92
N TYR A 266 -15.48 -2.81 5.73
CA TYR A 266 -16.45 -2.71 6.82
C TYR A 266 -16.74 -4.12 7.32
N CYS A 267 -16.14 -4.47 8.45
CA CYS A 267 -16.11 -5.83 8.98
C CYS A 267 -16.26 -5.87 10.51
N ARG A 268 -16.34 -7.07 11.06
CA ARG A 268 -16.13 -7.42 12.48
C ARG A 268 -15.66 -8.87 12.59
N GLN A 269 -15.18 -9.28 13.75
CA GLN A 269 -15.03 -10.70 14.07
C GLN A 269 -16.41 -11.34 14.22
N ARG A 270 -16.58 -12.55 13.68
CA ARG A 270 -17.74 -13.38 13.91
C ARG A 270 -17.83 -13.71 15.40
N PRO A 271 -19.03 -13.69 16.00
CA PRO A 271 -19.20 -14.23 17.34
C PRO A 271 -18.93 -15.74 17.29
N ASP A 272 -18.13 -16.24 18.22
CA ASP A 272 -17.87 -17.68 18.36
C ASP A 272 -19.17 -18.36 18.78
N GLU A 273 -19.93 -18.91 17.82
CA GLU A 273 -21.22 -19.53 18.12
C GLU A 273 -21.10 -20.98 18.58
N ASP A 274 -19.97 -21.66 18.39
CA ASP A 274 -19.74 -23.02 18.88
C ASP A 274 -18.23 -23.31 19.07
N GLU A 275 -17.66 -22.98 20.23
CA GLU A 275 -16.43 -23.65 20.69
C GLU A 275 -16.82 -24.87 21.53
N ASP A 276 -16.84 -26.05 20.90
CA ASP A 276 -16.44 -27.25 21.64
C ASP A 276 -15.00 -27.00 22.09
N GLU A 277 -14.74 -27.07 23.40
CA GLU A 277 -13.50 -26.69 24.12
C GLU A 277 -12.18 -27.38 23.66
N GLU A 278 -12.12 -28.02 22.49
CA GLU A 278 -11.01 -28.87 22.04
C GLU A 278 -10.15 -28.31 20.88
N THR A 279 -10.47 -27.14 20.31
CA THR A 279 -9.64 -26.49 19.26
C THR A 279 -9.43 -24.99 19.49
N GLN A 280 -9.01 -24.60 20.70
CA GLN A 280 -8.27 -23.35 20.83
C GLN A 280 -6.89 -23.58 20.20
N ASP A 281 -6.75 -23.19 18.93
CA ASP A 281 -5.47 -23.24 18.23
C ASP A 281 -4.44 -22.41 19.00
N GLU A 282 -3.24 -22.97 19.17
CA GLU A 282 -2.13 -22.40 19.97
C GLU A 282 -1.58 -21.06 19.40
N ASP A 283 -2.18 -20.51 18.34
CA ASP A 283 -1.79 -19.26 17.66
C ASP A 283 -2.56 -18.00 18.13
N ASP A 284 -3.36 -18.11 19.20
CA ASP A 284 -4.17 -17.00 19.74
C ASP A 284 -3.37 -15.94 20.55
N ASP A 285 -2.04 -16.04 20.60
CA ASP A 285 -1.17 -15.10 21.32
C ASP A 285 -0.82 -13.82 20.52
N ALA A 286 -1.11 -13.79 19.22
CA ALA A 286 -0.78 -12.63 18.37
C ALA A 286 -1.74 -11.44 18.62
N PRO A 287 -1.24 -10.22 18.89
CA PRO A 287 -2.09 -9.06 19.09
C PRO A 287 -2.99 -8.76 17.88
N ASP A 288 -4.23 -8.38 18.16
CA ASP A 288 -5.24 -8.05 17.16
C ASP A 288 -5.87 -6.65 17.39
N ALA A 289 -6.75 -6.22 16.48
CA ALA A 289 -7.50 -4.98 16.59
C ALA A 289 -8.34 -4.96 17.88
N ARG A 290 -8.21 -3.87 18.65
CA ARG A 290 -8.77 -3.78 20.01
C ARG A 290 -10.28 -3.92 20.08
N ASN A 291 -10.98 -3.50 19.03
CA ASN A 291 -12.44 -3.52 18.97
C ASN A 291 -12.92 -4.43 17.85
N ILE A 292 -12.19 -5.50 17.51
CA ILE A 292 -12.47 -6.36 16.35
C ILE A 292 -13.92 -6.88 16.30
N GLN A 293 -14.54 -7.08 17.46
CA GLN A 293 -15.93 -7.51 17.63
C GLN A 293 -16.98 -6.48 17.16
N ASP A 294 -16.62 -5.20 17.09
CA ASP A 294 -17.50 -4.14 16.61
C ASP A 294 -17.47 -4.03 15.09
N TRP A 295 -18.63 -3.76 14.48
CA TRP A 295 -18.70 -3.31 13.09
C TRP A 295 -17.97 -1.99 12.88
N ARG A 296 -16.88 -2.00 12.12
CA ARG A 296 -16.09 -0.80 11.80
C ARG A 296 -15.42 -0.92 10.45
N TRP A 297 -15.06 0.24 9.90
CA TRP A 297 -14.12 0.31 8.80
C TRP A 297 -12.72 -0.01 9.30
N ARG A 298 -12.02 -0.94 8.65
CA ARG A 298 -10.69 -1.42 9.03
C ARG A 298 -9.77 -1.49 7.82
N VAL A 299 -8.49 -1.25 8.06
CA VAL A 299 -7.44 -1.68 7.13
C VAL A 299 -7.09 -3.12 7.47
N VAL A 300 -7.07 -3.99 6.47
CA VAL A 300 -6.76 -5.42 6.61
C VAL A 300 -5.73 -5.81 5.56
N PHE A 301 -4.77 -6.67 5.92
CA PHE A 301 -3.91 -7.32 4.94
C PHE A 301 -4.36 -8.76 4.71
N MET A 302 -4.18 -9.22 3.47
CA MET A 302 -4.50 -10.58 3.04
C MET A 302 -3.27 -11.17 2.34
N GLU A 303 -2.81 -12.34 2.73
CA GLU A 303 -1.69 -13.04 2.10
C GLU A 303 -2.14 -13.73 0.82
N PHE A 304 -1.30 -13.68 -0.21
CA PHE A 304 -1.50 -14.45 -1.43
C PHE A 304 -1.38 -15.94 -1.13
N GLU A 305 -2.40 -16.73 -1.51
CA GLU A 305 -2.51 -18.16 -1.21
C GLU A 305 -2.42 -18.50 0.30
N GLY A 306 -2.58 -17.51 1.18
CA GLY A 306 -2.55 -17.71 2.63
C GLY A 306 -3.73 -18.55 3.10
N ASP A 307 -3.51 -19.37 4.12
CA ASP A 307 -4.59 -20.09 4.78
C ASP A 307 -5.42 -19.12 5.62
N SER A 308 -6.66 -18.86 5.19
CA SER A 308 -7.59 -17.96 5.89
C SER A 308 -8.11 -18.55 7.22
N TYR A 309 -7.86 -19.84 7.48
CA TYR A 309 -8.27 -20.51 8.72
C TYR A 309 -7.23 -20.36 9.84
N GLU A 310 -5.94 -20.28 9.53
CA GLU A 310 -4.86 -20.18 10.54
C GLU A 310 -4.70 -18.75 11.09
N GLY A 311 -5.33 -17.76 10.47
CA GLY A 311 -5.25 -16.36 10.86
C GLY A 311 -3.89 -15.76 10.48
N GLN A 312 -3.92 -14.75 9.62
CA GLN A 312 -2.66 -14.28 9.03
C GLN A 312 -1.86 -13.44 10.02
N ILE A 313 -0.58 -13.79 10.21
CA ILE A 313 0.35 -13.04 11.06
C ILE A 313 1.35 -12.31 10.19
N LEU A 314 1.36 -10.98 10.29
CA LEU A 314 2.32 -10.13 9.61
C LEU A 314 3.11 -9.34 10.64
N TYR A 315 4.39 -9.70 10.77
CA TYR A 315 5.34 -9.11 11.72
C TYR A 315 4.88 -9.15 13.18
N GLY A 316 4.34 -10.32 13.60
CA GLY A 316 4.00 -10.61 14.99
C GLY A 316 2.67 -10.02 15.47
N ARG A 317 1.78 -9.61 14.55
CA ARG A 317 0.38 -9.27 14.85
C ARG A 317 -0.53 -9.74 13.72
N LYS A 318 -1.82 -9.88 14.02
CA LYS A 318 -2.84 -9.97 12.97
C LYS A 318 -2.95 -8.59 12.30
N PRO A 319 -2.81 -8.47 10.96
CA PRO A 319 -2.70 -7.18 10.28
C PRO A 319 -4.07 -6.55 10.02
N ARG A 320 -4.84 -6.38 11.10
CA ARG A 320 -6.18 -5.83 11.15
C ARG A 320 -6.14 -4.58 12.04
N PHE A 321 -6.62 -3.44 11.54
CA PHE A 321 -6.46 -2.16 12.20
C PHE A 321 -7.81 -1.46 12.35
N ASP A 322 -8.14 -0.99 13.56
CA ASP A 322 -9.44 -0.34 13.83
C ASP A 322 -9.54 1.06 13.20
N SER A 323 -8.41 1.62 12.73
CA SER A 323 -8.36 2.94 12.12
C SER A 323 -7.19 3.08 11.14
N ILE A 324 -7.31 3.99 10.17
CA ILE A 324 -6.21 4.34 9.25
C ILE A 324 -5.03 4.93 10.03
N SER A 325 -5.31 5.73 11.06
CA SER A 325 -4.27 6.32 11.92
C SER A 325 -3.43 5.26 12.66
N GLU A 326 -4.06 4.20 13.18
CA GLU A 326 -3.36 3.05 13.80
C GLU A 326 -2.52 2.31 12.76
N PHE A 327 -3.12 2.03 11.60
CA PHE A 327 -2.43 1.40 10.48
C PHE A 327 -1.16 2.18 10.08
N LEU A 328 -1.24 3.51 9.94
CA LEU A 328 -0.09 4.34 9.57
C LEU A 328 1.05 4.29 10.59
N ASP A 329 0.73 4.21 11.89
CA ASP A 329 1.76 4.09 12.93
C ASP A 329 2.48 2.74 12.85
N TRP A 330 1.75 1.65 12.60
CA TRP A 330 2.32 0.31 12.42
C TRP A 330 3.10 0.20 11.10
N TYR A 331 2.51 0.68 10.00
CA TYR A 331 3.13 0.66 8.68
C TYR A 331 4.39 1.53 8.68
N GLY A 332 4.41 2.66 9.39
CA GLY A 332 5.63 3.46 9.53
C GLY A 332 6.76 2.75 10.29
N SER A 333 6.44 1.79 11.17
CA SER A 333 7.42 1.01 11.93
C SER A 333 7.77 -0.34 11.32
N TRP A 334 7.05 -0.79 10.28
CA TRP A 334 7.26 -2.12 9.71
C TRP A 334 8.73 -2.38 9.31
N PRO A 335 9.52 -1.41 8.79
CA PRO A 335 10.93 -1.64 8.49
C PRO A 335 11.78 -2.08 9.69
N ASP A 336 11.38 -1.71 10.91
CA ASP A 336 12.08 -2.08 12.15
C ASP A 336 11.87 -3.56 12.51
N HIS A 337 10.90 -4.23 11.90
CA HIS A 337 10.61 -5.65 12.10
C HIS A 337 11.41 -6.57 11.18
N LEU A 338 12.16 -6.03 10.21
CA LEU A 338 13.04 -6.80 9.34
C LEU A 338 14.47 -6.83 9.89
N ASP A 339 14.87 -7.98 10.43
CA ASP A 339 16.26 -8.20 10.79
C ASP A 339 17.13 -8.55 9.56
N ALA A 340 18.45 -8.62 9.77
CA ALA A 340 19.39 -8.95 8.70
C ALA A 340 19.13 -10.33 8.07
N ARG A 341 18.60 -11.28 8.84
CA ARG A 341 18.27 -12.63 8.34
C ARG A 341 17.05 -12.59 7.43
N ALA A 342 16.00 -11.90 7.82
CA ALA A 342 14.80 -11.70 7.03
C ALA A 342 15.12 -10.96 5.71
N LEU A 343 15.97 -9.92 5.77
CA LEU A 343 16.42 -9.22 4.55
C LEU A 343 17.18 -10.13 3.59
N LEU A 344 18.05 -11.01 4.10
CA LEU A 344 18.76 -11.99 3.28
C LEU A 344 17.81 -13.01 2.63
N SER A 345 16.82 -13.50 3.38
CA SER A 345 15.77 -14.38 2.87
C SER A 345 14.99 -13.72 1.73
N LEU A 346 14.49 -12.49 1.95
CA LEU A 346 13.75 -11.74 0.92
C LEU A 346 14.57 -11.52 -0.35
N ARG A 347 15.87 -11.23 -0.20
CA ARG A 347 16.78 -11.08 -1.34
C ARG A 347 16.92 -12.38 -2.14
N ARG A 348 17.04 -13.53 -1.47
CA ARG A 348 17.16 -14.84 -2.14
C ARG A 348 15.88 -15.19 -2.90
N HIS A 349 14.72 -15.00 -2.29
CA HIS A 349 13.43 -15.21 -2.94
C HIS A 349 13.26 -14.31 -4.18
N ALA A 350 13.73 -13.06 -4.12
CA ALA A 350 13.68 -12.15 -5.26
C ALA A 350 14.53 -12.61 -6.47
N HIS A 351 15.48 -13.53 -6.27
CA HIS A 351 16.26 -14.16 -7.33
C HIS A 351 15.76 -15.56 -7.72
N GLY A 352 14.56 -15.96 -7.25
CA GLY A 352 13.95 -17.25 -7.58
C GLY A 352 14.49 -18.43 -6.76
N CYS A 353 15.14 -18.17 -5.62
CA CYS A 353 15.54 -19.22 -4.69
C CYS A 353 14.35 -19.55 -3.77
N GLU A 354 13.78 -20.74 -3.90
CA GLU A 354 12.59 -21.20 -3.16
C GLU A 354 12.90 -21.67 -1.73
N THR A 355 14.16 -21.70 -1.30
CA THR A 355 14.54 -22.20 0.03
C THR A 355 15.40 -21.22 0.81
N ASP A 356 15.11 -21.09 2.10
CA ASP A 356 15.96 -20.46 3.11
C ASP A 356 17.21 -21.33 3.41
N CYS A 357 17.95 -21.75 2.37
CA CYS A 357 19.16 -22.55 2.55
C CYS A 357 20.26 -21.70 3.22
N GLU A 358 20.58 -21.97 4.48
CA GLU A 358 21.75 -21.34 5.14
C GLU A 358 23.09 -21.76 4.52
N SER A 359 23.10 -22.81 3.69
CA SER A 359 24.24 -23.24 2.90
C SER A 359 24.24 -22.57 1.53
N ASP A 360 25.41 -22.13 1.07
CA ASP A 360 25.68 -21.81 -0.34
C ASP A 360 25.02 -22.86 -1.25
N CYS A 361 23.85 -22.52 -1.79
CA CYS A 361 23.14 -23.38 -2.71
C CYS A 361 23.98 -23.40 -4.00
N GLU A 362 24.37 -24.58 -4.49
CA GLU A 362 25.33 -24.75 -5.60
C GLU A 362 24.90 -24.08 -6.93
N ASP A 363 23.66 -23.56 -7.00
CA ASP A 363 23.13 -22.75 -8.10
C ASP A 363 23.50 -21.25 -8.04
N HIS A 364 24.42 -20.87 -7.16
CA HIS A 364 25.08 -19.56 -7.24
C HIS A 364 25.93 -19.48 -8.52
N ILE A 365 25.34 -19.04 -9.62
CA ILE A 365 26.14 -18.47 -10.72
C ILE A 365 26.76 -17.19 -10.16
N VAL A 366 28.02 -17.30 -9.75
CA VAL A 366 28.89 -16.17 -9.48
C VAL A 366 29.02 -15.39 -10.79
N TYR A 367 28.37 -14.24 -10.87
CA TYR A 367 28.68 -13.21 -11.87
C TYR A 367 29.44 -12.07 -11.20
#